data_AF-A0ABD2JPS7-F1
#
_entry.id   AF-A0ABD2JPS7-F1
#
_cell.length_a   1.000
_cell.length_b   1.000
_cell.length_c   1.000
_cell.angle_alpha   90.00
_cell.angle_beta   90.00
_cell.angle_gamma   90.00
#
_symmetry.space_group_name_H-M   'P 1'
#
loop_
_entity.id
_entity.type
_entity.pdbx_description
1 polymer ?
#
loop_
_entity_poly.entity_id
_entity_poly.type
_entity_poly.pdbx_seq_one_letter_code
_entity_poly.pdbx_strand_id
1 'polypeptide(L)'
;MGSSVSAPFFAAMAVLANFKFCPFFFALAIGIPSALLYCSLLLIIVTNSNLRPLFSSSFSSSLINYIVSHFWHIVLAKLAFSSQFTSNFRGFCLHFYFFMVFYAFHVENLLTAFLLLNRLSAILFPMKYKKLWRVGLPFVVAFSFILPLPFTVPIFSFGMYVHVQSDNATFTLDDNTTKNDLNSTKIGACSAVLFSSICLLLNLATLLAYKLRSNYQQNGQHAANERKMTIYTVATFFGQLLMAIFMIIRFITATHFVDEHNIRRSNAQEWFNMTLEQTDTLYLANFNQYPWVNDLSTVVIPAWLLLWASYKLTMEWVNSFKEKFVGATTSCASYRGNRWILKRCQIGETARFSHCRHRQMKKKRDKAAKKGRLQTMSAGPSNNNSDQ
;
A
#
# COMPACT_ATOMS: atom_id res chain seq x y z
N MET A 1 -19.05 -5.41 -38.99
CA MET A 1 -18.43 -6.60 -38.36
C MET A 1 -18.73 -6.57 -36.87
N GLY A 2 -19.89 -7.09 -36.46
CA GLY A 2 -20.23 -7.23 -35.05
C GLY A 2 -19.85 -8.63 -34.59
N SER A 3 -18.67 -8.79 -34.00
CA SER A 3 -18.42 -10.02 -33.23
C SER A 3 -19.29 -9.92 -31.99
N SER A 4 -20.36 -10.72 -31.93
CA SER A 4 -21.15 -10.85 -30.71
C SER A 4 -20.19 -11.23 -29.59
N VAL A 5 -20.08 -10.37 -28.57
CA VAL A 5 -19.30 -10.69 -27.37
C VAL A 5 -19.74 -12.08 -26.89
N SER A 6 -18.77 -12.98 -26.72
CA SER A 6 -19.05 -14.41 -26.56
C SER A 6 -19.98 -14.68 -25.37
N ALA A 7 -21.03 -15.48 -25.57
CA ALA A 7 -21.90 -15.98 -24.49
C ALA A 7 -21.17 -16.43 -23.20
N PRO A 8 -20.01 -17.12 -23.25
CA PRO A 8 -19.27 -17.48 -22.04
C PRO A 8 -18.78 -16.28 -21.22
N PHE A 9 -18.46 -15.15 -21.85
CA PHE A 9 -18.07 -13.94 -21.12
C PHE A 9 -19.24 -13.43 -20.26
N PHE A 10 -20.43 -13.34 -20.82
CA PHE A 10 -21.61 -12.90 -20.07
C PHE A 10 -22.05 -13.90 -19.01
N ALA A 11 -21.92 -15.20 -19.27
CA ALA A 11 -22.15 -16.21 -18.25
C ALA A 11 -21.20 -16.01 -17.05
N ALA A 12 -19.92 -15.73 -17.30
CA ALA A 12 -18.96 -15.42 -16.25
C ALA A 12 -19.31 -14.12 -15.50
N MET A 13 -19.68 -13.05 -16.22
CA MET A 13 -20.09 -11.78 -15.60
C MET A 13 -21.38 -11.93 -14.78
N ALA A 14 -22.35 -12.72 -15.24
CA ALA A 14 -23.58 -13.01 -14.51
C ALA A 14 -23.29 -13.80 -13.23
N VAL A 15 -22.37 -14.78 -13.28
CA VAL A 15 -21.88 -15.44 -12.07
C VAL A 15 -21.26 -14.42 -11.13
N LEU A 16 -20.35 -13.57 -11.61
CA LEU A 16 -19.70 -12.54 -10.77
C LEU A 16 -20.68 -11.50 -10.19
N ALA A 17 -21.72 -11.13 -10.92
CA ALA A 17 -22.79 -10.24 -10.44
C ALA A 17 -23.55 -10.87 -9.26
N ASN A 18 -23.85 -12.17 -9.38
CA ASN A 18 -24.65 -12.91 -8.40
C ASN A 18 -23.83 -13.52 -7.25
N PHE A 19 -22.50 -13.57 -7.36
CA PHE A 19 -21.63 -14.22 -6.38
C PHE A 19 -21.38 -13.32 -5.15
N LYS A 20 -22.42 -13.11 -4.34
CA LYS A 20 -22.40 -12.23 -3.15
C LYS A 20 -21.44 -12.71 -2.04
N PHE A 21 -21.07 -13.99 -2.04
CA PHE A 21 -20.24 -14.61 -0.99
C PHE A 21 -18.72 -14.51 -1.22
N CYS A 22 -18.24 -14.43 -2.46
CA CYS A 22 -16.79 -14.37 -2.73
C CYS A 22 -16.15 -13.11 -2.13
N PRO A 23 -16.70 -11.89 -2.33
CA PRO A 23 -16.13 -10.69 -1.72
C PRO A 23 -16.07 -10.79 -0.19
N PHE A 24 -17.06 -11.44 0.43
CA PHE A 24 -17.07 -11.65 1.87
C PHE A 24 -16.02 -12.66 2.33
N PHE A 25 -15.91 -13.81 1.66
CA PHE A 25 -14.91 -14.80 1.98
C PHE A 25 -13.49 -14.25 1.75
N PHE A 26 -13.28 -13.54 0.65
CA PHE A 26 -12.02 -12.86 0.35
C PHE A 26 -11.69 -11.83 1.41
N ALA A 27 -12.64 -10.96 1.78
CA ALA A 27 -12.48 -10.01 2.87
C ALA A 27 -12.08 -10.71 4.17
N LEU A 28 -12.76 -11.78 4.56
CA LEU A 28 -12.52 -12.46 5.83
C LEU A 28 -11.22 -13.25 5.85
N ALA A 29 -10.92 -13.98 4.77
CA ALA A 29 -9.77 -14.88 4.69
C ALA A 29 -8.47 -14.18 4.28
N ILE A 30 -8.55 -13.09 3.51
CA ILE A 30 -7.39 -12.42 2.90
C ILE A 30 -7.35 -10.95 3.31
N GLY A 31 -8.47 -10.21 3.16
CA GLY A 31 -8.54 -8.78 3.46
C GLY A 31 -8.18 -8.44 4.90
N ILE A 32 -8.93 -8.98 5.87
CA ILE A 32 -8.75 -8.73 7.31
C ILE A 32 -7.34 -9.13 7.78
N PRO A 33 -6.82 -10.34 7.49
CA PRO A 33 -5.44 -10.69 7.86
C PRO A 33 -4.41 -9.75 7.24
N SER A 34 -4.60 -9.35 5.98
CA SER A 34 -3.71 -8.41 5.30
C SER A 34 -3.75 -7.03 5.93
N ALA A 35 -4.92 -6.54 6.33
CA ALA A 35 -5.07 -5.27 7.02
C ALA A 35 -4.45 -5.30 8.43
N LEU A 36 -4.62 -6.38 9.18
CA LEU A 36 -3.96 -6.56 10.48
C LEU A 36 -2.43 -6.59 10.32
N LEU A 37 -1.94 -7.29 9.30
CA LEU A 37 -0.52 -7.28 8.93
C LEU A 37 -0.07 -5.86 8.58
N TYR A 38 -0.88 -5.13 7.80
CA TYR A 38 -0.61 -3.76 7.39
C TYR A 38 -0.52 -2.80 8.58
N CYS A 39 -1.49 -2.85 9.51
CA CYS A 39 -1.48 -2.10 10.77
C CYS A 39 -0.24 -2.41 11.61
N SER A 40 0.14 -3.69 11.69
CA SER A 40 1.32 -4.12 12.45
C SER A 40 2.61 -3.58 11.83
N LEU A 41 2.72 -3.62 10.49
CA LEU A 41 3.85 -3.05 9.76
C LEU A 41 3.92 -1.54 9.94
N LEU A 42 2.78 -0.84 9.87
CA LEU A 42 2.72 0.61 10.12
C LEU A 42 3.18 0.94 11.55
N LEU A 43 2.72 0.20 12.55
CA LEU A 43 3.14 0.39 13.94
C LEU A 43 4.65 0.23 14.10
N ILE A 44 5.25 -0.78 13.46
CA ILE A 44 6.71 -0.98 13.45
C ILE A 44 7.42 0.17 12.76
N ILE A 45 6.91 0.63 11.61
CA ILE A 45 7.47 1.77 10.87
C ILE A 45 7.43 3.05 11.70
N VAL A 46 6.31 3.32 12.38
CA VAL A 46 6.12 4.53 13.21
C VAL A 46 7.00 4.49 14.47
N THR A 47 7.09 3.33 15.13
CA THR A 47 7.90 3.17 16.35
C THR A 47 9.40 3.18 16.06
N ASN A 48 9.82 2.73 14.88
CA ASN A 48 11.21 2.76 14.46
C ASN A 48 11.48 4.06 13.69
N SER A 49 11.79 5.14 14.41
CA SER A 49 12.02 6.51 13.89
C SER A 49 13.08 6.62 12.77
N ASN A 50 13.84 5.57 12.53
CA ASN A 50 14.80 5.46 11.43
C ASN A 50 14.16 5.06 10.08
N LEU A 51 12.91 4.56 10.08
CA LEU A 51 12.17 4.23 8.86
C LEU A 51 11.53 5.50 8.28
N ARG A 52 11.67 5.68 6.96
CA ARG A 52 11.52 6.99 6.31
C ARG A 52 10.06 7.47 6.25
N PRO A 53 9.82 8.80 6.32
CA PRO A 53 8.48 9.39 6.30
C PRO A 53 7.63 9.02 5.08
N LEU A 54 8.24 8.78 3.90
CA LEU A 54 7.51 8.48 2.66
C LEU A 54 6.75 7.15 2.74
N PHE A 55 7.37 6.15 3.35
CA PHE A 55 6.72 4.88 3.58
C PHE A 55 5.59 5.09 4.58
N SER A 56 5.86 5.74 5.72
CA SER A 56 4.84 5.99 6.75
C SER A 56 3.61 6.75 6.22
N SER A 57 3.79 7.74 5.34
CA SER A 57 2.67 8.47 4.72
C SER A 57 1.88 7.62 3.75
N SER A 58 2.55 6.81 2.91
CA SER A 58 1.89 5.85 2.02
C SER A 58 1.11 4.80 2.80
N PHE A 59 1.70 4.27 3.87
CA PHE A 59 1.05 3.29 4.73
C PHE A 59 -0.15 3.88 5.48
N SER A 60 -0.01 5.09 6.02
CA SER A 60 -1.13 5.75 6.72
C SER A 60 -2.29 6.03 5.78
N SER A 61 -2.01 6.50 4.55
CA SER A 61 -3.06 6.78 3.55
C SER A 61 -3.81 5.51 3.15
N SER A 62 -3.12 4.43 2.84
CA SER A 62 -3.77 3.17 2.45
C SER A 62 -4.49 2.49 3.60
N LEU A 63 -4.04 2.67 4.84
CA LEU A 63 -4.78 2.22 5.99
C LEU A 63 -6.08 3.01 6.19
N ILE A 64 -6.04 4.33 6.05
CA ILE A 64 -7.24 5.17 6.09
C ILE A 64 -8.19 4.77 4.96
N ASN A 65 -7.67 4.54 3.75
CA ASN A 65 -8.46 4.09 2.61
C ASN A 65 -9.12 2.74 2.90
N TYR A 66 -8.37 1.77 3.43
CA TYR A 66 -8.91 0.48 3.82
C TYR A 66 -9.97 0.60 4.90
N ILE A 67 -9.69 1.33 6.00
CA ILE A 67 -10.65 1.49 7.08
C ILE A 67 -11.92 2.16 6.56
N VAL A 68 -11.80 3.24 5.79
CA VAL A 68 -12.97 3.95 5.26
C VAL A 68 -13.70 3.10 4.23
N SER A 69 -13.02 2.58 3.21
CA SER A 69 -13.63 1.74 2.17
C SER A 69 -14.29 0.51 2.78
N HIS A 70 -13.61 -0.22 3.65
CA HIS A 70 -14.07 -1.49 4.20
C HIS A 70 -15.13 -1.30 5.28
N PHE A 71 -14.93 -0.36 6.22
CA PHE A 71 -15.93 -0.05 7.24
C PHE A 71 -17.21 0.46 6.59
N TRP A 72 -17.11 1.38 5.63
CA TRP A 72 -18.29 1.92 4.98
C TRP A 72 -18.91 0.93 3.99
N HIS A 73 -18.16 0.15 3.21
CA HIS A 73 -18.78 -0.91 2.39
C HIS A 73 -19.47 -1.96 3.24
N ILE A 74 -18.89 -2.42 4.35
CA ILE A 74 -19.56 -3.42 5.19
C ILE A 74 -20.77 -2.80 5.89
N VAL A 75 -20.65 -1.62 6.47
CA VAL A 75 -21.73 -0.95 7.20
C VAL A 75 -22.83 -0.52 6.21
N LEU A 76 -22.52 0.20 5.14
CA LEU A 76 -23.53 0.67 4.16
C LEU A 76 -23.96 -0.35 3.13
N ALA A 77 -23.21 -1.42 2.81
CA ALA A 77 -23.73 -2.44 1.91
C ALA A 77 -24.47 -3.56 2.66
N LYS A 78 -24.15 -3.81 3.93
CA LYS A 78 -24.77 -4.91 4.69
C LYS A 78 -25.71 -4.49 5.82
N LEU A 79 -25.43 -3.40 6.55
CA LEU A 79 -26.37 -2.92 7.58
C LEU A 79 -27.49 -2.04 7.00
N ALA A 80 -27.27 -1.48 5.80
CA ALA A 80 -28.29 -0.84 4.97
C ALA A 80 -29.46 -1.75 4.53
N PHE A 81 -29.37 -3.06 4.77
CA PHE A 81 -30.50 -3.98 4.60
C PHE A 81 -31.69 -3.64 5.53
N SER A 82 -31.49 -2.77 6.52
CA SER A 82 -32.60 -1.98 7.08
C SER A 82 -32.79 -0.74 6.21
N SER A 83 -33.78 -0.77 5.31
CA SER A 83 -34.18 0.36 4.46
C SER A 83 -34.46 1.67 5.23
N GLN A 84 -34.70 1.57 6.54
CA GLN A 84 -34.88 2.72 7.44
C GLN A 84 -33.56 3.41 7.84
N PHE A 85 -32.43 2.70 7.84
CA PHE A 85 -31.15 3.29 8.25
C PHE A 85 -30.53 4.11 7.11
N THR A 86 -30.67 3.66 5.86
CA THR A 86 -30.17 4.35 4.67
C THR A 86 -30.93 5.64 4.36
N SER A 87 -32.24 5.69 4.62
CA SER A 87 -33.01 6.93 4.45
C SER A 87 -32.53 8.06 5.37
N ASN A 88 -31.99 7.71 6.54
CA ASN A 88 -31.43 8.67 7.51
C ASN A 88 -30.00 9.12 7.16
N PHE A 89 -29.30 8.37 6.32
CA PHE A 89 -27.93 8.69 5.87
C PHE A 89 -27.88 9.67 4.67
N ARG A 90 -28.97 10.42 4.44
CA ARG A 90 -29.09 11.36 3.32
C ARG A 90 -28.15 12.56 3.44
N GLY A 91 -27.63 13.01 2.30
CA GLY A 91 -26.85 14.23 2.19
C GLY A 91 -25.38 14.05 2.58
N PHE A 92 -24.92 14.77 3.60
CA PHE A 92 -23.49 14.99 3.87
C PHE A 92 -22.66 13.69 4.02
N CYS A 93 -23.18 12.69 4.73
CA CYS A 93 -22.44 11.43 4.95
C CYS A 93 -22.14 10.67 3.65
N LEU A 94 -23.07 10.73 2.69
CA LEU A 94 -22.90 10.11 1.39
C LEU A 94 -21.85 10.87 0.55
N HIS A 95 -21.92 12.20 0.51
CA HIS A 95 -20.89 13.02 -0.16
C HIS A 95 -19.51 12.80 0.46
N PHE A 96 -19.44 12.77 1.79
CA PHE A 96 -18.19 12.54 2.52
C PHE A 96 -17.59 11.16 2.20
N TYR A 97 -18.42 10.13 2.09
CA TYR A 97 -17.97 8.81 1.66
C TYR A 97 -17.34 8.84 0.27
N PHE A 98 -18.05 9.42 -0.72
CA PHE A 98 -17.54 9.52 -2.08
C PHE A 98 -16.26 10.32 -2.13
N PHE A 99 -16.24 11.44 -1.42
CA PHE A 99 -15.04 12.23 -1.25
C PHE A 99 -13.89 11.36 -0.76
N MET A 100 -14.07 10.59 0.32
CA MET A 100 -13.00 9.75 0.87
C MET A 100 -12.54 8.65 -0.09
N VAL A 101 -13.45 7.96 -0.78
CA VAL A 101 -13.10 6.89 -1.74
C VAL A 101 -12.32 7.43 -2.92
N PHE A 102 -12.82 8.49 -3.57
CA PHE A 102 -12.14 9.09 -4.72
C PHE A 102 -10.84 9.79 -4.31
N TYR A 103 -10.85 10.49 -3.17
CA TYR A 103 -9.68 11.19 -2.66
C TYR A 103 -8.56 10.22 -2.35
N ALA A 104 -8.85 9.16 -1.60
CA ALA A 104 -7.86 8.16 -1.26
C ALA A 104 -7.30 7.44 -2.51
N PHE A 105 -8.16 7.14 -3.49
CA PHE A 105 -7.73 6.61 -4.78
C PHE A 105 -6.69 7.51 -5.47
N HIS A 106 -6.95 8.82 -5.55
CA HIS A 106 -5.99 9.75 -6.16
C HIS A 106 -4.70 9.91 -5.34
N VAL A 107 -4.81 9.97 -4.00
CA VAL A 107 -3.66 10.06 -3.10
C VAL A 107 -2.76 8.83 -3.25
N GLU A 108 -3.33 7.62 -3.29
CA GLU A 108 -2.57 6.37 -3.43
C GLU A 108 -1.85 6.27 -4.77
N ASN A 109 -2.51 6.65 -5.86
CA ASN A 109 -1.90 6.70 -7.18
C ASN A 109 -0.69 7.65 -7.20
N LEU A 110 -0.84 8.83 -6.61
CA LEU A 110 0.22 9.83 -6.56
C LEU A 110 1.38 9.39 -5.65
N LEU A 111 1.08 8.81 -4.48
CA LEU A 111 2.10 8.23 -3.59
C LEU A 111 2.84 7.06 -4.25
N THR A 112 2.14 6.24 -5.03
CA THR A 112 2.76 5.15 -5.81
C THR A 112 3.71 5.70 -6.87
N ALA A 113 3.29 6.73 -7.62
CA ALA A 113 4.17 7.40 -8.57
C ALA A 113 5.42 7.98 -7.89
N PHE A 114 5.27 8.61 -6.72
CA PHE A 114 6.40 9.13 -5.95
C PHE A 114 7.30 8.05 -5.36
N LEU A 115 6.75 6.89 -4.95
CA LEU A 115 7.54 5.72 -4.55
C LEU A 115 8.41 5.21 -5.71
N LEU A 116 7.86 5.15 -6.92
CA LEU A 116 8.61 4.76 -8.12
C LEU A 116 9.67 5.80 -8.47
N LEU A 117 9.36 7.09 -8.36
CA LEU A 117 10.33 8.17 -8.56
C LEU A 117 11.44 8.15 -7.50
N ASN A 118 11.09 7.85 -6.24
CA ASN A 118 12.05 7.65 -5.15
C ASN A 118 13.03 6.54 -5.48
N ARG A 119 12.52 5.43 -6.00
CA ARG A 119 13.36 4.33 -6.42
C ARG A 119 14.23 4.68 -7.61
N LEU A 120 13.66 5.26 -8.66
CA LEU A 120 14.40 5.65 -9.87
C LEU A 120 15.56 6.58 -9.51
N SER A 121 15.31 7.58 -8.68
CA SER A 121 16.36 8.51 -8.21
C SER A 121 17.40 7.87 -7.28
N ALA A 122 17.06 6.81 -6.54
CA ALA A 122 18.05 6.04 -5.78
C ALA A 122 19.03 5.29 -6.70
N ILE A 123 18.54 4.79 -7.83
CA ILE A 123 19.36 4.10 -8.83
C ILE A 123 20.19 5.10 -9.65
N LEU A 124 19.58 6.19 -10.11
CA LEU A 124 20.24 7.17 -10.97
C LEU A 124 21.23 8.07 -10.20
N PHE A 125 20.89 8.45 -8.96
CA PHE A 125 21.65 9.47 -8.21
C PHE A 125 22.05 9.01 -6.80
N PRO A 126 22.76 7.89 -6.64
CA PRO A 126 23.05 7.30 -5.32
C PRO A 126 23.77 8.29 -4.37
N MET A 127 24.69 9.11 -4.91
CA MET A 127 25.47 10.08 -4.11
C MET A 127 24.65 11.26 -3.59
N LYS A 128 23.63 11.70 -4.34
CA LYS A 128 22.80 12.87 -3.99
C LYS A 128 21.44 12.48 -3.39
N TYR A 129 21.05 11.21 -3.52
CA TYR A 129 19.74 10.68 -3.12
C TYR A 129 19.33 11.07 -1.69
N LYS A 130 20.24 10.93 -0.71
CA LYS A 130 19.95 11.26 0.69
C LYS A 130 19.62 12.74 0.90
N LYS A 131 20.32 13.65 0.22
CA LYS A 131 20.09 15.10 0.31
C LYS A 131 18.79 15.48 -0.41
N LEU A 132 18.60 14.94 -1.62
CA LEU A 132 17.41 15.18 -2.45
C LEU A 132 16.12 14.82 -1.69
N TRP A 133 16.03 13.61 -1.14
CA TRP A 133 14.83 13.16 -0.46
C TRP A 133 14.70 13.63 0.98
N ARG A 134 15.76 14.09 1.63
CA ARG A 134 15.60 14.73 2.94
C ARG A 134 14.82 16.04 2.81
N VAL A 135 15.12 16.83 1.77
CA VAL A 135 14.47 18.13 1.54
C VAL A 135 13.16 17.98 0.78
N GLY A 136 13.13 17.14 -0.27
CA GLY A 136 11.95 17.00 -1.13
C GLY A 136 10.80 16.22 -0.51
N LEU A 137 11.07 15.31 0.44
CA LEU A 137 10.06 14.43 1.01
C LEU A 137 8.84 15.13 1.65
N PRO A 138 8.98 16.12 2.54
CA PRO A 138 7.82 16.82 3.09
C PRO A 138 6.95 17.47 2.00
N PHE A 139 7.56 18.03 0.97
CA PHE A 139 6.84 18.60 -0.17
C PHE A 139 6.11 17.54 -0.98
N VAL A 140 6.75 16.40 -1.23
CA VAL A 140 6.12 15.26 -1.93
C VAL A 140 4.91 14.75 -1.15
N VAL A 141 5.02 14.61 0.17
CA VAL A 141 3.90 14.19 1.01
C VAL A 141 2.79 15.23 0.99
N ALA A 142 3.09 16.51 1.25
CA ALA A 142 2.10 17.59 1.23
C ALA A 142 1.39 17.69 -0.14
N PHE A 143 2.15 17.64 -1.23
CA PHE A 143 1.62 17.66 -2.59
C PHE A 143 0.71 16.46 -2.87
N SER A 144 1.04 15.28 -2.32
CA SER A 144 0.24 14.08 -2.50
C SER A 144 -1.16 14.20 -1.91
N PHE A 145 -1.32 14.96 -0.81
CA PHE A 145 -2.61 15.18 -0.16
C PHE A 145 -3.32 16.44 -0.68
N ILE A 146 -2.60 17.48 -1.10
CA ILE A 146 -3.20 18.73 -1.57
C ILE A 146 -3.70 18.61 -3.01
N LEU A 147 -2.91 17.99 -3.91
CA LEU A 147 -3.23 17.95 -5.34
C LEU A 147 -4.57 17.24 -5.66
N PRO A 148 -5.00 16.19 -4.94
CA PRO A 148 -6.29 15.56 -5.21
C PRO A 148 -7.52 16.39 -4.84
N LEU A 149 -7.40 17.38 -3.93
CA LEU A 149 -8.56 18.12 -3.40
C LEU A 149 -9.38 18.84 -4.48
N PRO A 150 -8.79 19.57 -5.45
CA PRO A 150 -9.56 20.22 -6.51
C PRO A 150 -10.38 19.26 -7.37
N PHE A 151 -9.98 17.99 -7.45
CA PHE A 151 -10.69 16.97 -8.22
C PHE A 151 -11.82 16.31 -7.42
N THR A 152 -11.69 16.23 -6.09
CA THR A 152 -12.65 15.49 -5.24
C THR A 152 -13.62 16.37 -4.49
N VAL A 153 -13.26 17.63 -4.18
CA VAL A 153 -14.16 18.58 -3.50
C VAL A 153 -15.46 18.85 -4.27
N PRO A 154 -15.48 18.92 -5.62
CA PRO A 154 -16.72 19.10 -6.37
C PRO A 154 -17.81 18.05 -6.09
N ILE A 155 -17.45 16.88 -5.53
CA ILE A 155 -18.39 15.84 -5.12
C ILE A 155 -19.45 16.38 -4.15
N PHE A 156 -19.11 17.31 -3.26
CA PHE A 156 -20.06 17.89 -2.31
C PHE A 156 -21.12 18.78 -2.97
N SER A 157 -20.96 19.13 -4.24
CA SER A 157 -21.92 19.91 -5.03
C SER A 157 -22.90 19.04 -5.82
N PHE A 158 -22.69 17.71 -5.85
CA PHE A 158 -23.56 16.79 -6.59
C PHE A 158 -24.83 16.48 -5.80
N GLY A 159 -25.94 16.24 -6.49
CA GLY A 159 -27.19 15.84 -5.86
C GLY A 159 -27.23 14.33 -5.69
N MET A 160 -26.50 13.75 -4.73
CA MET A 160 -26.38 12.30 -4.62
C MET A 160 -27.66 11.62 -4.07
N TYR A 161 -28.25 10.69 -4.84
CA TYR A 161 -29.38 9.86 -4.42
C TYR A 161 -29.03 8.37 -4.45
N VAL A 162 -29.49 7.63 -3.44
CA VAL A 162 -29.40 6.17 -3.42
C VAL A 162 -30.61 5.62 -4.18
N HIS A 163 -30.38 5.07 -5.36
CA HIS A 163 -31.37 4.33 -6.13
C HIS A 163 -31.27 2.84 -5.77
N VAL A 164 -32.24 2.32 -5.03
CA VAL A 164 -32.30 0.89 -4.68
C VAL A 164 -32.85 0.15 -5.90
N GLN A 165 -32.11 -0.83 -6.42
CA GLN A 165 -32.59 -1.64 -7.55
C GLN A 165 -33.72 -2.59 -7.11
N SER A 166 -34.40 -3.18 -8.09
CA SER A 166 -35.54 -4.08 -7.90
C SER A 166 -35.24 -5.31 -7.04
N ASP A 167 -33.97 -5.69 -6.87
CA ASP A 167 -33.56 -6.82 -6.05
C ASP A 167 -33.51 -6.48 -4.54
N ASN A 168 -33.79 -5.23 -4.15
CA ASN A 168 -33.73 -4.69 -2.78
C ASN A 168 -32.39 -4.92 -2.07
N ALA A 169 -31.36 -5.33 -2.78
CA ALA A 169 -30.07 -5.73 -2.24
C ALA A 169 -28.93 -4.90 -2.82
N THR A 170 -29.12 -4.33 -4.00
CA THR A 170 -28.14 -3.47 -4.65
C THR A 170 -28.70 -2.06 -4.73
N PHE A 171 -27.80 -1.10 -4.59
CA PHE A 171 -28.12 0.30 -4.77
C PHE A 171 -27.13 0.90 -5.75
N THR A 172 -27.65 1.65 -6.70
CA THR A 172 -26.87 2.58 -7.50
C THR A 172 -26.97 3.95 -6.86
N LEU A 173 -25.96 4.77 -7.12
CA LEU A 173 -25.93 6.14 -6.67
C LEU A 173 -25.99 6.99 -7.91
N ASP A 174 -26.99 7.85 -7.95
CA ASP A 174 -27.34 8.64 -9.12
C ASP A 174 -27.43 10.12 -8.73
N ASP A 175 -26.81 10.99 -9.52
CA ASP A 175 -27.01 12.43 -9.45
C ASP A 175 -28.14 12.82 -10.41
N ASN A 176 -29.27 13.28 -9.85
CA ASN A 176 -30.40 13.79 -10.66
C ASN A 176 -29.98 14.94 -11.61
N THR A 177 -28.82 15.58 -11.38
CA THR A 177 -28.22 16.51 -12.33
C THR A 177 -27.30 15.78 -13.30
N THR A 178 -27.94 15.14 -14.29
CA THR A 178 -27.40 14.22 -15.28
C THR A 178 -26.10 14.62 -16.01
N LYS A 179 -25.72 15.90 -15.97
CA LYS A 179 -24.48 16.41 -16.58
C LYS A 179 -23.24 16.29 -15.68
N ASN A 180 -23.38 16.18 -14.36
CA ASN A 180 -22.26 16.28 -13.43
C ASN A 180 -21.62 14.94 -13.06
N ASP A 181 -22.39 13.86 -12.96
CA ASP A 181 -21.88 12.51 -12.66
C ASP A 181 -20.94 11.98 -13.74
N LEU A 182 -21.23 12.31 -15.00
CA LEU A 182 -20.37 11.99 -16.12
C LEU A 182 -18.99 12.64 -15.95
N ASN A 183 -18.92 13.82 -15.34
CA ASN A 183 -17.64 14.51 -15.12
C ASN A 183 -16.83 13.82 -14.02
N SER A 184 -17.45 13.40 -12.91
CA SER A 184 -16.74 12.74 -11.80
C SER A 184 -16.13 11.39 -12.21
N THR A 185 -16.94 10.51 -12.81
CA THR A 185 -16.47 9.19 -13.26
C THR A 185 -15.46 9.31 -14.40
N LYS A 186 -15.64 10.28 -15.32
CA LYS A 186 -14.65 10.61 -16.35
C LYS A 186 -13.34 11.11 -15.77
N ILE A 187 -13.38 12.02 -14.80
CA ILE A 187 -12.17 12.52 -14.11
C ILE A 187 -11.45 11.36 -13.43
N GLY A 188 -12.19 10.49 -12.73
CA GLY A 188 -11.65 9.28 -12.11
C GLY A 188 -10.96 8.36 -13.12
N ALA A 189 -11.62 8.04 -14.24
CA ALA A 189 -11.05 7.18 -15.29
C ALA A 189 -9.85 7.83 -16.00
N CYS A 190 -9.96 9.11 -16.38
CA CYS A 190 -8.85 9.86 -16.97
C CYS A 190 -7.64 9.92 -16.03
N SER A 191 -7.87 10.18 -14.75
CA SER A 191 -6.83 10.19 -13.73
C SER A 191 -6.21 8.80 -13.56
N ALA A 192 -7.01 7.73 -13.53
CA ALA A 192 -6.52 6.36 -13.44
C ALA A 192 -5.61 6.00 -14.62
N VAL A 193 -6.02 6.36 -15.85
CA VAL A 193 -5.22 6.14 -17.07
C VAL A 193 -3.92 6.95 -17.02
N LEU A 194 -4.00 8.23 -16.64
CA LEU A 194 -2.84 9.12 -16.52
C LEU A 194 -1.83 8.56 -15.52
N PHE A 195 -2.27 8.23 -14.31
CA PHE A 195 -1.39 7.72 -13.26
C PHE A 195 -0.83 6.33 -13.58
N SER A 196 -1.63 5.45 -14.18
CA SER A 196 -1.15 4.15 -14.66
C SER A 196 -0.06 4.33 -15.72
N SER A 197 -0.25 5.26 -16.65
CA SER A 197 0.76 5.61 -17.67
C SER A 197 2.04 6.15 -17.06
N ILE A 198 1.94 7.08 -16.09
CA ILE A 198 3.11 7.62 -15.37
C ILE A 198 3.83 6.49 -14.61
N CYS A 199 3.11 5.62 -13.92
CA CYS A 199 3.68 4.50 -13.17
C CYS A 199 4.36 3.49 -14.11
N LEU A 200 3.77 3.21 -15.27
CA LEU A 200 4.37 2.37 -16.30
C LEU A 200 5.70 2.96 -16.78
N LEU A 201 5.71 4.25 -17.15
CA LEU A 201 6.91 4.94 -17.61
C LEU A 201 8.01 4.95 -16.53
N LEU A 202 7.67 5.21 -15.27
CA LEU A 202 8.62 5.19 -14.16
C LEU A 202 9.18 3.77 -13.89
N ASN A 203 8.35 2.74 -14.00
CA ASN A 203 8.81 1.35 -13.87
C ASN A 203 9.74 0.96 -15.03
N LEU A 204 9.40 1.32 -16.27
CA LEU A 204 10.27 1.10 -17.44
C LEU A 204 11.60 1.84 -17.28
N ALA A 205 11.57 3.11 -16.87
CA ALA A 205 12.78 3.88 -16.59
C ALA A 205 13.62 3.24 -15.49
N THR A 206 12.99 2.71 -14.43
CA THR A 206 13.68 2.01 -13.33
C THR A 206 14.34 0.73 -13.83
N LEU A 207 13.65 -0.06 -14.66
CA LEU A 207 14.18 -1.28 -15.24
C LEU A 207 15.37 -1.00 -16.18
N LEU A 208 15.25 0.03 -17.02
CA LEU A 208 16.31 0.47 -17.91
C LEU A 208 17.53 0.96 -17.12
N ALA A 209 17.33 1.82 -16.12
CA ALA A 209 18.39 2.30 -15.24
C ALA A 209 19.09 1.14 -14.50
N TYR A 210 18.31 0.14 -14.06
CA TYR A 210 18.86 -1.06 -13.44
C TYR A 210 19.70 -1.88 -14.41
N LYS A 211 19.21 -2.14 -15.63
CA LYS A 211 19.95 -2.89 -16.66
C LYS A 211 21.27 -2.20 -17.03
N LEU A 212 21.26 -0.87 -17.14
CA LEU A 212 22.46 -0.07 -17.40
C LEU A 212 23.49 -0.19 -16.27
N ARG A 213 23.04 -0.28 -15.01
CA ARG A 213 23.90 -0.30 -13.82
C ARG A 213 24.34 -1.71 -13.39
N SER A 214 23.57 -2.74 -13.74
CA SER A 214 23.83 -4.15 -13.38
C SER A 214 25.20 -4.65 -13.84
N ASN A 215 25.79 -4.03 -14.87
CA ASN A 215 27.13 -4.38 -15.34
C ASN A 215 28.25 -3.97 -14.37
N TYR A 216 27.96 -3.19 -13.32
CA TYR A 216 28.97 -2.57 -12.46
C TYR A 216 29.02 -3.07 -11.00
N GLN A 217 28.02 -3.82 -10.51
CA GLN A 217 27.96 -4.22 -9.08
C GLN A 217 27.96 -5.75 -8.88
N GLN A 218 29.10 -6.28 -8.42
CA GLN A 218 29.35 -7.71 -8.17
C GLN A 218 29.07 -8.21 -6.72
N ASN A 219 28.41 -7.42 -5.85
CA ASN A 219 28.06 -7.91 -4.51
C ASN A 219 26.70 -8.63 -4.49
N GLY A 220 26.73 -9.96 -4.45
CA GLY A 220 25.55 -10.83 -4.59
C GLY A 220 24.40 -10.57 -3.61
N GLN A 221 24.69 -10.12 -2.37
CA GLN A 221 23.63 -9.87 -1.37
C GLN A 221 22.84 -8.58 -1.65
N HIS A 222 23.49 -7.53 -2.16
CA HIS A 222 22.80 -6.30 -2.56
C HIS A 222 21.90 -6.55 -3.78
N ALA A 223 22.38 -7.33 -4.76
CA ALA A 223 21.61 -7.70 -5.94
C ALA A 223 20.32 -8.46 -5.59
N ALA A 224 20.37 -9.38 -4.61
CA ALA A 224 19.20 -10.13 -4.17
C ALA A 224 18.11 -9.23 -3.57
N ASN A 225 18.48 -8.29 -2.70
CA ASN A 225 17.53 -7.36 -2.09
C ASN A 225 16.92 -6.41 -3.12
N GLU A 226 17.73 -5.92 -4.07
CA GLU A 226 17.25 -5.07 -5.16
C GLU A 226 16.26 -5.82 -6.06
N ARG A 227 16.55 -7.08 -6.41
CA ARG A 227 15.63 -7.93 -7.20
C ARG A 227 14.28 -8.10 -6.50
N LYS A 228 14.27 -8.37 -5.19
CA LYS A 228 13.03 -8.48 -4.40
C LYS A 228 12.23 -7.18 -4.42
N MET A 229 12.90 -6.05 -4.26
CA MET A 229 12.25 -4.74 -4.38
C MET A 229 11.70 -4.51 -5.79
N THR A 230 12.39 -4.97 -6.86
CA THR A 230 11.87 -4.90 -8.25
C THR A 230 10.58 -5.67 -8.41
N ILE A 231 10.54 -6.90 -7.90
CA ILE A 231 9.34 -7.73 -7.93
C ILE A 231 8.19 -7.05 -7.17
N TYR A 232 8.48 -6.48 -5.99
CA TYR A 232 7.50 -5.69 -5.22
C TYR A 232 6.89 -4.57 -6.07
N THR A 233 7.70 -3.69 -6.68
CA THR A 233 7.15 -2.55 -7.43
C THR A 233 6.39 -2.96 -8.68
N VAL A 234 6.84 -4.00 -9.37
CA VAL A 234 6.15 -4.54 -10.56
C VAL A 234 4.78 -5.09 -10.15
N ALA A 235 4.70 -5.84 -9.06
CA ALA A 235 3.43 -6.38 -8.57
C ALA A 235 2.48 -5.27 -8.07
N THR A 236 3.00 -4.26 -7.35
CA THR A 236 2.19 -3.08 -6.98
C THR A 236 1.67 -2.35 -8.21
N PHE A 237 2.49 -2.24 -9.27
CA PHE A 237 2.04 -1.67 -10.54
C PHE A 237 0.93 -2.50 -11.19
N PHE A 238 1.02 -3.83 -11.19
CA PHE A 238 -0.06 -4.68 -11.69
C PHE A 238 -1.37 -4.47 -10.92
N GLY A 239 -1.30 -4.28 -9.60
CA GLY A 239 -2.47 -3.89 -8.80
C GLY A 239 -3.08 -2.56 -9.26
N GLN A 240 -2.26 -1.53 -9.47
CA GLN A 240 -2.75 -0.24 -9.98
C GLN A 240 -3.30 -0.32 -11.41
N LEU A 241 -2.68 -1.13 -12.28
CA LEU A 241 -3.17 -1.37 -13.63
C LEU A 241 -4.54 -2.05 -13.60
N LEU A 242 -4.71 -3.06 -12.73
CA LEU A 242 -5.99 -3.73 -12.54
C LEU A 242 -7.06 -2.73 -12.08
N MET A 243 -6.75 -1.89 -11.10
CA MET A 243 -7.65 -0.81 -10.65
C MET A 243 -8.00 0.17 -11.76
N ALA A 244 -7.03 0.58 -12.58
CA ALA A 244 -7.29 1.46 -13.72
C ALA A 244 -8.24 0.82 -14.73
N ILE A 245 -8.06 -0.48 -15.05
CA ILE A 245 -8.97 -1.23 -15.91
C ILE A 245 -10.38 -1.24 -15.32
N PHE A 246 -10.52 -1.54 -14.03
CA PHE A 246 -11.83 -1.53 -13.34
C PHE A 246 -12.51 -0.16 -13.38
N MET A 247 -11.75 0.93 -13.20
CA MET A 247 -12.26 2.31 -13.30
C MET A 247 -12.69 2.68 -14.72
N ILE A 248 -11.96 2.22 -15.74
CA ILE A 248 -12.35 2.40 -17.16
C ILE A 248 -13.64 1.63 -17.46
N ILE A 249 -13.72 0.36 -17.06
CA ILE A 249 -14.94 -0.44 -17.23
C ILE A 249 -16.10 0.26 -16.52
N ARG A 250 -15.87 0.74 -15.29
CA ARG A 250 -16.88 1.46 -14.51
C ARG A 250 -17.36 2.70 -15.25
N PHE A 251 -16.45 3.52 -15.79
CA PHE A 251 -16.79 4.68 -16.59
C PHE A 251 -17.59 4.31 -17.85
N ILE A 252 -17.16 3.31 -18.61
CA ILE A 252 -17.87 2.82 -19.80
C ILE A 252 -19.29 2.36 -19.42
N THR A 253 -19.46 1.68 -18.27
CA THR A 253 -20.76 1.20 -17.80
C THR A 253 -21.62 2.29 -17.14
N ALA A 254 -21.01 3.29 -16.49
CA ALA A 254 -21.71 4.32 -15.71
C ALA A 254 -22.17 5.50 -16.58
N THR A 255 -21.53 5.74 -17.73
CA THR A 255 -21.81 6.89 -18.61
C THR A 255 -23.23 6.95 -19.19
N HIS A 256 -24.13 6.03 -18.85
CA HIS A 256 -25.43 5.89 -19.54
C HIS A 256 -26.60 5.37 -18.69
N PHE A 257 -26.52 5.43 -17.36
CA PHE A 257 -27.71 5.20 -16.53
C PHE A 257 -28.73 6.35 -16.61
N VAL A 258 -28.36 7.43 -17.27
CA VAL A 258 -28.96 8.73 -17.03
C VAL A 258 -29.64 9.27 -18.28
N ASP A 259 -30.85 8.76 -18.53
CA ASP A 259 -31.99 9.59 -18.93
C ASP A 259 -33.24 8.71 -18.86
N GLU A 260 -34.05 8.94 -17.82
CA GLU A 260 -35.30 8.20 -17.56
C GLU A 260 -36.37 8.44 -18.63
N HIS A 261 -36.16 9.43 -19.52
CA HIS A 261 -37.19 9.90 -20.44
C HIS A 261 -36.90 9.88 -21.95
N ASN A 262 -35.68 9.62 -22.44
CA ASN A 262 -35.47 9.45 -23.89
C ASN A 262 -34.24 8.62 -24.23
N ILE A 263 -34.48 7.40 -24.73
CA ILE A 263 -33.53 6.51 -25.42
C ILE A 263 -32.28 6.17 -24.58
N ARG A 264 -32.40 5.18 -23.67
CA ARG A 264 -31.26 4.42 -23.11
C ARG A 264 -30.46 3.79 -24.26
N ARG A 265 -29.49 4.51 -24.82
CA ARG A 265 -28.45 3.95 -25.67
C ARG A 265 -27.13 4.06 -24.95
N SER A 266 -26.71 2.98 -24.30
CA SER A 266 -25.39 2.97 -23.69
C SER A 266 -24.29 2.93 -24.76
N ASN A 267 -23.17 3.62 -24.54
CA ASN A 267 -21.96 3.44 -25.37
C ASN A 267 -21.57 1.97 -25.45
N ALA A 268 -21.87 1.16 -24.43
CA ALA A 268 -21.64 -0.28 -24.47
C ALA A 268 -22.57 -1.00 -25.48
N GLN A 269 -23.83 -0.57 -25.62
CA GLN A 269 -24.71 -1.05 -26.68
C GLN A 269 -24.19 -0.61 -28.07
N GLU A 270 -23.72 0.62 -28.22
CA GLU A 270 -23.19 1.10 -29.50
C GLU A 270 -21.87 0.40 -29.89
N TRP A 271 -20.92 0.31 -28.95
CA TRP A 271 -19.57 -0.20 -29.22
C TRP A 271 -19.50 -1.72 -29.20
N PHE A 272 -20.30 -2.38 -28.37
CA PHE A 272 -20.23 -3.83 -28.16
C PHE A 272 -21.52 -4.57 -28.53
N ASN A 273 -22.54 -3.86 -29.03
CA ASN A 273 -23.84 -4.45 -29.39
C ASN A 273 -24.48 -5.27 -28.24
N MET A 274 -24.29 -4.81 -27.00
CA MET A 274 -24.89 -5.44 -25.81
C MET A 274 -26.39 -5.15 -25.74
N THR A 275 -27.14 -5.94 -24.97
CA THR A 275 -28.50 -5.60 -24.56
C THR A 275 -28.47 -4.75 -23.28
N LEU A 276 -29.59 -4.12 -22.93
CA LEU A 276 -29.69 -3.35 -21.69
C LEU A 276 -29.43 -4.20 -20.44
N GLU A 277 -30.01 -5.41 -20.39
CA GLU A 277 -29.82 -6.37 -19.30
C GLU A 277 -28.36 -6.80 -19.14
N GLN A 278 -27.65 -6.97 -20.27
CA GLN A 278 -26.22 -7.29 -20.27
C GLN A 278 -25.38 -6.13 -19.70
N THR A 279 -25.70 -4.89 -20.05
CA THR A 279 -25.03 -3.70 -19.49
C THR A 279 -25.27 -3.57 -17.99
N ASP A 280 -26.51 -3.78 -17.52
CA ASP A 280 -26.85 -3.76 -16.10
C ASP A 280 -26.10 -4.86 -15.32
N THR A 281 -26.04 -6.07 -15.89
CA THR A 281 -25.29 -7.20 -15.32
C THR A 281 -23.80 -6.88 -15.24
N LEU A 282 -23.23 -6.27 -16.29
CA LEU A 282 -21.82 -5.89 -16.34
C LEU A 282 -21.49 -4.80 -15.32
N TYR A 283 -22.33 -3.77 -15.21
CA TYR A 283 -22.22 -2.71 -14.21
C TYR A 283 -22.26 -3.32 -12.80
N LEU A 284 -23.24 -4.16 -12.52
CA LEU A 284 -23.45 -4.73 -11.20
C LEU A 284 -22.31 -5.68 -10.80
N ALA A 285 -21.84 -6.51 -11.75
CA ALA A 285 -20.64 -7.31 -11.56
C ALA A 285 -19.44 -6.43 -11.21
N ASN A 286 -19.18 -5.38 -11.99
CA ASN A 286 -18.05 -4.50 -11.73
C ASN A 286 -18.15 -3.81 -10.37
N PHE A 287 -19.33 -3.29 -10.03
CA PHE A 287 -19.60 -2.64 -8.75
C PHE A 287 -19.41 -3.59 -7.56
N ASN A 288 -19.92 -4.82 -7.65
CA ASN A 288 -19.81 -5.81 -6.58
C ASN A 288 -18.38 -6.35 -6.41
N GLN A 289 -17.60 -6.42 -7.50
CA GLN A 289 -16.23 -6.91 -7.46
C GLN A 289 -15.21 -5.80 -7.10
N TYR A 290 -15.54 -4.53 -7.32
CA TYR A 290 -14.63 -3.40 -7.06
C TYR A 290 -13.99 -3.40 -5.65
N PRO A 291 -14.72 -3.63 -4.53
CA PRO A 291 -14.14 -3.47 -3.20
C PRO A 291 -12.98 -4.44 -2.93
N TRP A 292 -13.12 -5.72 -3.29
CA TRP A 292 -12.06 -6.68 -3.03
C TRP A 292 -10.91 -6.56 -4.03
N VAL A 293 -11.17 -6.13 -5.27
CA VAL A 293 -10.12 -5.81 -6.25
C VAL A 293 -9.30 -4.62 -5.77
N ASN A 294 -9.97 -3.61 -5.21
CA ASN A 294 -9.33 -2.49 -4.54
C ASN A 294 -8.48 -2.96 -3.37
N ASP A 295 -9.06 -3.71 -2.43
CA ASP A 295 -8.33 -4.23 -1.25
C ASP A 295 -7.13 -5.10 -1.66
N LEU A 296 -7.28 -5.95 -2.68
CA LEU A 296 -6.20 -6.76 -3.23
C LEU A 296 -5.05 -5.89 -3.74
N SER A 297 -5.39 -4.84 -4.48
CA SER A 297 -4.43 -3.98 -5.18
C SER A 297 -3.72 -2.98 -4.27
N THR A 298 -4.43 -2.45 -3.26
CA THR A 298 -3.96 -1.35 -2.41
C THR A 298 -3.43 -1.83 -1.06
N VAL A 299 -3.94 -2.95 -0.54
CA VAL A 299 -3.57 -3.47 0.78
C VAL A 299 -2.86 -4.80 0.68
N VAL A 300 -3.50 -5.84 0.13
CA VAL A 300 -2.99 -7.22 0.19
C VAL A 300 -1.64 -7.33 -0.52
N ILE A 301 -1.59 -7.03 -1.82
CA ILE A 301 -0.37 -7.16 -2.61
C ILE A 301 0.77 -6.32 -2.00
N PRO A 302 0.58 -5.02 -1.67
CA PRO A 302 1.62 -4.23 -1.02
C PRO A 302 2.06 -4.76 0.35
N ALA A 303 1.13 -5.17 1.23
CA ALA A 303 1.45 -5.65 2.58
C ALA A 303 2.37 -6.87 2.54
N TRP A 304 1.93 -7.90 1.81
CA TRP A 304 2.60 -9.19 1.77
C TRP A 304 3.93 -9.11 1.04
N LEU A 305 3.98 -8.39 -0.08
CA LEU A 305 5.23 -8.26 -0.83
C LEU A 305 6.23 -7.34 -0.13
N LEU A 306 5.80 -6.33 0.62
CA LEU A 306 6.71 -5.52 1.42
C LEU A 306 7.36 -6.37 2.53
N LEU A 307 6.55 -7.15 3.24
CA LEU A 307 7.03 -8.07 4.27
C LEU A 307 8.04 -9.06 3.67
N TRP A 308 7.77 -9.59 2.48
CA TRP A 308 8.66 -10.51 1.77
C TRP A 308 9.94 -9.84 1.26
N ALA A 309 9.83 -8.61 0.75
CA ALA A 309 10.95 -7.90 0.14
C ALA A 309 11.94 -7.37 1.18
N SER A 310 11.48 -7.02 2.38
CA SER A 310 12.31 -6.40 3.42
C SER A 310 12.63 -7.35 4.57
N TYR A 311 13.77 -8.03 4.48
CA TYR A 311 14.26 -8.93 5.55
C TYR A 311 14.33 -8.24 6.93
N LYS A 312 14.70 -6.95 6.95
CA LYS A 312 14.75 -6.17 8.19
C LYS A 312 13.35 -6.03 8.81
N LEU A 313 12.35 -5.66 8.01
CA LEU A 313 10.97 -5.55 8.49
C LEU A 313 10.42 -6.91 8.92
N THR A 314 10.73 -7.98 8.17
CA THR A 314 10.34 -9.35 8.56
C THR A 314 10.91 -9.71 9.93
N MET A 315 12.19 -9.47 10.15
CA MET A 315 12.85 -9.79 11.42
C MET A 315 12.32 -8.94 12.59
N GLU A 316 12.12 -7.64 12.37
CA GLU A 316 11.53 -6.76 13.39
C GLU A 316 10.09 -7.17 13.72
N TRP A 317 9.30 -7.55 12.72
CA TRP A 317 7.93 -8.03 12.92
C TRP A 317 7.90 -9.37 13.66
N VAL A 318 8.72 -10.36 13.26
CA VAL A 318 8.81 -11.66 13.94
C VAL A 318 9.25 -11.49 15.39
N ASN A 319 10.22 -10.61 15.67
CA ASN A 319 10.68 -10.35 17.02
C ASN A 319 9.59 -9.69 17.87
N SER A 320 8.92 -8.66 17.34
CA SER A 320 7.80 -8.00 18.03
C SER A 320 6.63 -8.95 18.29
N PHE A 321 6.32 -9.83 17.33
CA PHE A 321 5.28 -10.85 17.47
C PHE A 321 5.64 -11.86 18.55
N LYS A 322 6.88 -12.38 18.56
CA LYS A 322 7.37 -13.30 19.60
C LYS A 322 7.30 -12.69 20.99
N GLU A 323 7.76 -11.45 21.15
CA GLU A 323 7.73 -10.76 22.44
C GLU A 323 6.30 -10.58 22.99
N LYS A 324 5.33 -10.26 22.12
CA LYS A 324 3.94 -10.03 22.52
C LYS A 324 3.14 -11.31 22.75
N PHE A 325 3.26 -12.31 21.87
CA PHE A 325 2.34 -13.46 21.86
C PHE A 325 2.90 -14.72 22.50
N VAL A 326 4.20 -14.96 22.42
CA VAL A 326 4.80 -16.19 22.97
C VAL A 326 5.12 -16.02 24.47
N GLY A 327 4.91 -14.81 25.00
CA GLY A 327 5.46 -14.39 26.28
C GLY A 327 6.98 -14.29 26.16
N ALA A 328 7.57 -13.28 26.79
CA ALA A 328 9.02 -13.18 26.91
C ALA A 328 9.57 -14.34 27.76
N THR A 329 9.62 -15.55 27.21
CA THR A 329 10.58 -16.55 27.66
C THR A 329 11.93 -15.97 27.28
N THR A 330 12.52 -15.24 28.21
CA THR A 330 13.86 -14.68 28.13
C THR A 330 14.87 -15.82 28.08
N SER A 331 14.92 -16.54 26.95
CA SER A 331 16.04 -17.38 26.61
C SER A 331 17.17 -16.44 26.21
N CYS A 332 18.01 -16.10 27.18
CA CYS A 332 19.31 -15.49 26.94
C CYS A 332 20.16 -16.47 26.12
N ALA A 333 20.06 -16.39 24.80
CA ALA A 333 20.97 -17.09 23.90
C ALA A 333 22.35 -16.40 24.01
N SER A 334 23.29 -17.06 24.70
CA SER A 334 24.67 -16.60 24.79
C SER A 334 25.50 -17.36 23.77
N TYR A 335 26.07 -16.64 22.80
CA TYR A 335 27.01 -17.20 21.84
C TYR A 335 28.40 -17.33 22.48
N ARG A 336 28.85 -18.56 22.73
CA ARG A 336 30.18 -18.84 23.31
C ARG A 336 30.85 -19.94 22.51
N GLY A 337 31.85 -19.58 21.70
CA GLY A 337 32.71 -20.51 20.96
C GLY A 337 31.94 -21.37 19.94
N ASN A 338 31.63 -20.80 18.77
CA ASN A 338 31.05 -21.48 17.59
C ASN A 338 29.77 -22.31 17.82
N ARG A 339 29.10 -22.20 18.98
CA ARG A 339 27.88 -22.95 19.28
C ARG A 339 26.87 -22.07 20.03
N TRP A 340 25.61 -22.11 19.60
CA TRP A 340 24.49 -21.49 20.30
C TRP A 340 24.11 -22.38 21.49
N ILE A 341 24.24 -21.86 22.72
CA ILE A 341 23.74 -22.54 23.92
C ILE A 341 22.48 -21.81 24.37
N LEU A 342 21.32 -22.45 24.23
CA LEU A 342 20.07 -21.99 24.82
C LEU A 342 20.07 -22.34 26.31
N LYS A 343 20.24 -21.34 27.18
CA LYS A 343 19.92 -21.47 28.60
C LYS A 343 18.52 -20.89 28.85
N ARG A 344 17.62 -21.69 29.42
CA ARG A 344 16.38 -21.16 30.01
C ARG A 344 16.76 -20.40 31.27
N CYS A 345 16.68 -19.07 31.24
CA CYS A 345 16.69 -18.29 32.48
C CYS A 345 15.28 -18.30 33.05
N GLN A 346 15.10 -18.93 34.21
CA GLN A 346 13.90 -18.70 35.01
C GLN A 346 13.94 -17.27 35.55
N ILE A 347 12.78 -16.61 35.56
CA ILE A 347 12.58 -15.16 35.77
C ILE A 347 12.95 -14.67 37.19
N GLY A 348 13.51 -15.52 38.06
CA GLY A 348 13.92 -15.17 39.42
C GLY A 348 15.32 -14.55 39.62
N GLU A 349 16.19 -14.51 38.59
CA GLU A 349 17.61 -14.13 38.77
C GLU A 349 18.06 -12.80 38.12
N THR A 350 17.12 -11.99 37.60
CA THR A 350 17.45 -10.73 36.89
C THR A 350 18.18 -9.71 37.78
N ALA A 351 18.02 -9.74 39.10
CA ALA A 351 18.75 -8.87 40.02
C ALA A 351 20.24 -9.22 40.16
N ARG A 352 20.67 -10.46 39.85
CA ARG A 352 22.08 -10.90 40.00
C ARG A 352 22.93 -10.65 38.74
N PHE A 353 22.32 -10.48 37.57
CA PHE A 353 23.03 -10.33 36.30
C PHE A 353 23.56 -8.91 36.03
N SER A 354 22.88 -7.87 36.54
CA SER A 354 23.37 -6.47 36.44
C SER A 354 24.73 -6.31 37.13
N HIS A 355 24.92 -7.00 38.27
CA HIS A 355 26.16 -6.93 39.03
C HIS A 355 27.34 -7.63 38.34
N CYS A 356 27.09 -8.69 37.56
CA CYS A 356 28.11 -9.44 36.84
C CYS A 356 28.60 -8.71 35.58
N ARG A 357 27.72 -8.00 34.87
CA ARG A 357 28.07 -7.20 33.69
C ARG A 357 29.00 -6.04 34.05
N HIS A 358 28.79 -5.41 35.21
CA HIS A 358 29.65 -4.33 35.66
C HIS A 358 31.07 -4.80 36.03
N ARG A 359 31.20 -5.98 36.64
CA ARG A 359 32.51 -6.59 36.97
C ARG A 359 33.31 -6.98 35.72
N GLN A 360 32.68 -7.47 34.65
CA GLN A 360 33.40 -7.82 33.42
C GLN A 360 33.89 -6.60 32.63
N MET A 361 33.11 -5.51 32.61
CA MET A 361 33.54 -4.25 31.98
C MET A 361 34.73 -3.62 32.72
N LYS A 362 34.76 -3.71 34.05
CA LYS A 362 35.90 -3.24 34.87
C LYS A 362 37.18 -4.03 34.56
N LYS A 363 37.11 -5.37 34.54
CA LYS A 363 38.27 -6.22 34.18
C LYS A 363 38.83 -5.97 32.77
N LYS A 364 37.97 -5.63 31.79
CA LYS A 364 38.44 -5.28 30.43
C LYS A 364 39.11 -3.91 30.38
N ARG A 365 38.60 -2.90 31.10
CA ARG A 365 39.25 -1.59 31.22
C ARG A 365 40.60 -1.69 31.90
N ASP A 366 40.71 -2.47 32.98
CA ASP A 366 41.97 -2.64 33.70
C ASP A 366 43.04 -3.36 32.85
N LYS A 367 42.65 -4.35 32.02
CA LYS A 367 43.56 -5.00 31.07
C LYS A 367 44.01 -4.07 29.93
N ALA A 368 43.14 -3.20 29.43
CA ALA A 368 43.49 -2.24 28.39
C ALA A 368 44.46 -1.16 28.91
N ALA A 369 44.22 -0.64 30.12
CA ALA A 369 45.11 0.32 30.77
C ALA A 369 46.51 -0.25 31.03
N LYS A 370 46.60 -1.53 31.42
CA LYS A 370 47.90 -2.20 31.64
C LYS A 370 48.67 -2.43 30.33
N LYS A 371 47.99 -2.60 29.19
CA LYS A 371 48.62 -2.77 27.87
C LYS A 371 49.14 -1.45 27.28
N GLY A 372 48.46 -0.33 27.56
CA GLY A 372 48.92 1.01 27.14
C GLY A 372 50.20 1.47 27.86
N ARG A 373 50.37 1.14 29.15
CA ARG A 373 51.59 1.49 29.92
C ARG A 373 52.86 0.75 29.49
N LEU A 374 52.74 -0.40 28.84
CA LEU A 374 53.88 -1.17 28.34
C LEU A 374 54.43 -0.64 27.01
N GLN A 375 53.65 0.15 26.26
CA GLN A 375 54.10 0.72 24.99
C GLN A 375 54.80 2.08 25.14
N THR A 376 54.55 2.83 26.23
CA THR A 376 55.18 4.13 26.46
C THR A 376 56.56 4.08 27.11
N MET A 377 57.07 2.91 27.52
CA MET A 377 58.43 2.77 28.07
C MET A 377 59.48 2.28 27.06
N SER A 378 59.15 2.20 25.76
CA SER A 378 60.06 1.70 24.71
C SER A 378 60.46 2.75 23.66
N ALA A 379 60.30 4.04 23.93
CA ALA A 379 60.82 5.10 23.08
C ALA A 379 62.19 5.56 23.61
N GLY A 380 63.25 4.95 23.08
CA GLY A 380 64.63 5.39 23.32
C GLY A 380 64.91 6.74 22.65
N PRO A 381 65.80 7.57 23.21
CA PRO A 381 66.15 8.87 22.66
C PRO A 381 67.02 8.71 21.41
N SER A 382 66.57 9.21 20.26
CA SER A 382 67.42 9.33 19.06
C SER A 382 68.18 10.66 19.10
N ASN A 383 69.48 10.57 19.35
CA ASN A 383 70.46 11.61 19.03
C ASN A 383 70.41 11.93 17.54
N ASN A 384 70.18 13.19 17.18
CA ASN A 384 70.55 13.73 15.88
C ASN A 384 71.62 14.80 16.11
N ASN A 385 72.84 14.43 15.71
CA ASN A 385 73.96 15.33 15.55
C ASN A 385 73.74 16.25 14.34
N SER A 386 74.31 17.43 14.48
CA SER A 386 74.71 18.38 13.44
C SER A 386 75.46 17.72 12.29
N ASP A 387 75.29 18.24 11.07
CA ASP A 387 76.38 18.87 10.32
C ASP A 387 75.90 19.45 8.97
N GLN A 388 76.42 20.65 8.68
CA GLN A 388 76.54 21.42 7.42
C GLN A 388 75.29 22.00 6.73
#